data_AF-A0A2S7KWC0-F1
#
_entry.id   AF-A0A2S7KWC0-F1
#
_cell.length_a   1.000
_cell.length_b   1.000
_cell.length_c   1.000
_cell.angle_alpha   90.00
_cell.angle_beta   90.00
_cell.angle_gamma   90.00
#
_symmetry.space_group_name_H-M   'P 1'
#
loop_
_entity.id
_entity.type
_entity.pdbx_description
1 polymer ?
#
loop_
_entity_poly.entity_id
_entity_poly.type
_entity_poly.pdbx_seq_one_letter_code
_entity_poly.pdbx_strand_id
1 'polypeptide(L)'
;MTGKFRKEEISIQKIGKQRFWIGIISGLFSAIVISLTFNYFRELFRFFTTLSADLFILEKSELLFYNYFFSSLATVLGLSVTIAIWMTNNNHKRKKDKIYKQLSRTNIFFTFWLILMMIARFGSIVPFILYGMPGYDNQLNLFEQYWLLFVLIPIVVFAQNWFIVRLIYRSEKWILFSFVICFVITFTLKTTTSVNQEILNNVYYKKFESDFNYVDQQINKAKVVYGIEFNENTIKTLKKWHTESSFKQVISLKSAFSKDKKVSLDTIILQKIAIKNFKENGKYFNRNSIDNWRYAFPKDILRQLEFYDVNSNESKELLEIIKEQIDLVNTPEIDWKEYDKHTDTEIRKSFGIKYNVPKQLNEQLEKVRESLMNDKKYYEISKDLPELKQRDE
;
A
#
# COMPACT_ATOMS: atom_id res chain seq x y z
N MET A 1 -58.95 -31.47 -12.87
CA MET A 1 -57.97 -31.23 -13.95
C MET A 1 -56.83 -30.34 -13.46
N THR A 2 -55.72 -30.94 -13.06
CA THR A 2 -54.49 -30.25 -12.64
C THR A 2 -53.71 -29.82 -13.88
N GLY A 3 -54.12 -28.70 -14.48
CA GLY A 3 -53.39 -28.09 -15.60
C GLY A 3 -51.95 -27.76 -15.17
N LYS A 4 -50.97 -28.48 -15.72
CA LYS A 4 -49.54 -28.22 -15.52
C LYS A 4 -49.25 -26.75 -15.82
N PHE A 5 -48.80 -26.03 -14.80
CA PHE A 5 -48.38 -24.64 -14.88
C PHE A 5 -47.22 -24.49 -15.88
N ARG A 6 -47.44 -23.75 -16.98
CA ARG A 6 -46.40 -23.38 -17.94
C ARG A 6 -46.00 -21.92 -17.72
N LYS A 7 -44.76 -21.70 -17.28
CA LYS A 7 -44.18 -20.35 -17.14
C LYS A 7 -44.18 -19.65 -18.48
N GLU A 8 -44.48 -18.35 -18.46
CA GLU A 8 -44.44 -17.50 -19.64
C GLU A 8 -42.99 -17.21 -20.05
N GLU A 9 -42.70 -17.17 -21.34
CA GLU A 9 -41.41 -16.68 -21.84
C GLU A 9 -41.26 -15.19 -21.56
N ILE A 10 -40.07 -14.77 -21.12
CA ILE A 10 -39.75 -13.36 -20.89
C ILE A 10 -39.75 -12.60 -22.22
N SER A 11 -40.48 -11.48 -22.25
CA SER A 11 -40.52 -10.59 -23.42
C SER A 11 -40.76 -9.14 -23.00
N ILE A 12 -40.34 -8.21 -23.86
CA ILE A 12 -40.49 -6.77 -23.65
C ILE A 12 -41.97 -6.40 -23.43
N GLN A 13 -42.89 -7.02 -24.17
CA GLN A 13 -44.32 -6.77 -24.05
C GLN A 13 -44.87 -7.19 -22.67
N LYS A 14 -44.40 -8.32 -22.13
CA LYS A 14 -44.86 -8.84 -20.84
C LYS A 14 -44.31 -8.05 -19.65
N ILE A 15 -43.12 -7.47 -19.78
CA ILE A 15 -42.55 -6.55 -18.78
C ILE A 15 -43.22 -5.17 -18.89
N GLY A 16 -43.53 -4.75 -20.11
CA GLY A 16 -43.99 -3.41 -20.47
C GLY A 16 -42.85 -2.61 -21.09
N LYS A 17 -43.06 -2.06 -22.30
CA LYS A 17 -42.01 -1.39 -23.10
C LYS A 17 -41.31 -0.25 -22.34
N GLN A 18 -42.07 0.62 -21.69
CA GLN A 18 -41.51 1.73 -20.90
C GLN A 18 -40.66 1.21 -19.73
N ARG A 19 -41.17 0.26 -18.94
CA ARG A 19 -40.45 -0.30 -17.79
C ARG A 19 -39.20 -1.07 -18.20
N PHE A 20 -39.26 -1.76 -19.33
CA PHE A 20 -38.11 -2.48 -19.87
C PHE A 20 -36.94 -1.53 -20.10
N TRP A 21 -37.19 -0.43 -20.84
CA TRP A 21 -36.17 0.58 -21.14
C TRP A 21 -35.74 1.40 -19.92
N ILE A 22 -36.67 1.80 -19.05
CA ILE A 22 -36.33 2.47 -17.78
C ILE A 22 -35.39 1.57 -16.95
N GLY A 23 -35.68 0.27 -16.86
CA GLY A 23 -34.83 -0.68 -16.16
C GLY A 23 -33.41 -0.75 -16.73
N ILE A 24 -33.27 -0.79 -18.07
CA ILE A 24 -31.96 -0.81 -18.72
C ILE A 24 -31.18 0.48 -18.45
N ILE A 25 -31.82 1.64 -18.63
CA ILE A 25 -31.18 2.95 -18.44
C ILE A 25 -30.75 3.12 -16.98
N SER A 26 -31.63 2.82 -16.03
CA SER A 26 -31.31 2.90 -14.60
C SER A 26 -30.20 1.92 -14.22
N GLY A 27 -30.20 0.70 -14.75
CA GLY A 27 -29.14 -0.28 -14.47
C GLY A 27 -27.77 0.15 -15.02
N LEU A 28 -27.72 0.68 -16.24
CA LEU A 28 -26.50 1.24 -16.83
C LEU A 28 -25.99 2.44 -16.03
N PHE A 29 -26.89 3.37 -15.69
CA PHE A 29 -26.54 4.52 -14.85
C PHE A 29 -25.99 4.08 -13.49
N SER A 30 -26.66 3.15 -12.82
CA SER A 30 -26.18 2.58 -11.55
C SER A 30 -24.82 1.88 -11.71
N ALA A 31 -24.60 1.13 -12.78
CA ALA A 31 -23.30 0.48 -13.03
C ALA A 31 -22.17 1.51 -13.19
N ILE A 32 -22.41 2.61 -13.92
CA ILE A 32 -21.44 3.70 -14.05
C ILE A 32 -21.13 4.33 -12.68
N VAL A 33 -22.16 4.70 -11.93
CA VAL A 33 -22.01 5.34 -10.61
C VAL A 33 -21.26 4.42 -9.64
N ILE A 34 -21.63 3.14 -9.58
CA ILE A 34 -20.99 2.15 -8.70
C ILE A 34 -19.54 1.91 -9.12
N SER A 35 -19.24 1.80 -10.42
CA SER A 35 -17.88 1.59 -10.91
C SER A 35 -16.97 2.78 -10.58
N LEU A 36 -17.45 4.02 -10.80
CA LEU A 36 -16.74 5.23 -10.40
C LEU A 36 -16.49 5.25 -8.89
N THR A 37 -17.53 4.97 -8.11
CA THR A 37 -17.46 4.92 -6.64
C THR A 37 -16.38 3.94 -6.20
N PHE A 38 -16.38 2.69 -6.67
CA PHE A 38 -15.35 1.72 -6.30
C PHE A 38 -13.93 2.18 -6.64
N ASN A 39 -13.70 2.73 -7.84
CA ASN A 39 -12.37 3.17 -8.23
C ASN A 39 -11.88 4.38 -7.42
N TYR A 40 -12.74 5.38 -7.17
CA TYR A 40 -12.38 6.53 -6.35
C TYR A 40 -12.18 6.15 -4.88
N PHE A 41 -13.04 5.30 -4.31
CA PHE A 41 -12.87 4.84 -2.94
C PHE A 41 -11.59 4.01 -2.75
N ARG A 42 -11.18 3.21 -3.75
CA ARG A 42 -9.87 2.53 -3.71
C ARG A 42 -8.74 3.54 -3.58
N GLU A 43 -8.71 4.58 -4.41
CA GLU A 43 -7.64 5.59 -4.35
C GLU A 43 -7.68 6.40 -3.06
N LEU A 44 -8.88 6.72 -2.57
CA LEU A 44 -9.07 7.37 -1.28
C LEU A 44 -8.53 6.52 -0.13
N PHE A 45 -8.80 5.20 -0.12
CA PHE A 45 -8.24 4.31 0.89
C PHE A 45 -6.72 4.15 0.75
N ARG A 46 -6.18 4.04 -0.48
CA ARG A 46 -4.72 4.06 -0.71
C ARG A 46 -4.09 5.33 -0.16
N PHE A 47 -4.71 6.49 -0.40
CA PHE A 47 -4.25 7.74 0.18
C PHE A 47 -4.25 7.70 1.72
N PHE A 48 -5.33 7.22 2.35
CA PHE A 48 -5.38 7.10 3.81
C PHE A 48 -4.31 6.15 4.38
N THR A 49 -3.91 5.09 3.66
CA THR A 49 -2.81 4.23 4.13
C THR A 49 -1.48 4.97 4.25
N THR A 50 -1.25 6.03 3.46
CA THR A 50 -0.01 6.82 3.51
C THR A 50 0.17 7.63 4.81
N LEU A 51 -0.89 7.77 5.61
CA LEU A 51 -0.82 8.45 6.91
C LEU A 51 -0.08 7.63 7.96
N SER A 52 -0.02 6.30 7.81
CA SER A 52 0.52 5.39 8.82
C SER A 52 1.45 4.30 8.26
N ALA A 53 1.46 4.10 6.96
CA ALA A 53 2.29 3.11 6.28
C ALA A 53 2.84 3.65 4.94
N ASP A 54 3.71 2.88 4.29
CA ASP A 54 4.15 3.18 2.93
C ASP A 54 2.97 3.08 1.94
N LEU A 55 3.00 3.89 0.88
CA LEU A 55 1.96 3.84 -0.14
C LEU A 55 1.91 2.44 -0.76
N PHE A 56 0.73 1.84 -0.74
CA PHE A 56 0.49 0.58 -1.41
C PHE A 56 0.44 0.80 -2.93
N ILE A 57 1.56 0.56 -3.61
CA ILE A 57 1.70 0.67 -5.06
C ILE A 57 1.41 -0.69 -5.68
N LEU A 58 0.30 -0.78 -6.42
CA LEU A 58 -0.11 -1.97 -7.14
C LEU A 58 0.72 -2.17 -8.39
N GLU A 59 1.06 -3.43 -8.68
CA GLU A 59 1.65 -3.76 -9.97
C GLU A 59 0.63 -3.61 -11.11
N LYS A 60 1.12 -3.46 -12.34
CA LYS A 60 0.25 -3.24 -13.51
C LYS A 60 -0.77 -4.37 -13.71
N SER A 61 -0.37 -5.61 -13.45
CA SER A 61 -1.23 -6.80 -13.49
C SER A 61 -2.33 -6.75 -12.43
N GLU A 62 -1.97 -6.45 -11.19
CA GLU A 62 -2.89 -6.30 -10.05
C GLU A 62 -3.89 -5.17 -10.30
N LEU A 63 -3.41 -4.02 -10.79
CA LEU A 63 -4.27 -2.88 -11.13
C LEU A 63 -5.29 -3.25 -12.20
N LEU A 64 -4.86 -3.91 -13.27
CA LEU A 64 -5.76 -4.38 -14.32
C LEU A 64 -6.81 -5.34 -13.76
N PHE A 65 -6.38 -6.29 -12.93
CA PHE A 65 -7.26 -7.24 -12.27
C PHE A 65 -8.35 -6.55 -11.42
N TYR A 66 -7.97 -5.66 -10.52
CA TYR A 66 -8.94 -4.96 -9.66
C TYR A 66 -9.88 -4.05 -10.46
N ASN A 67 -9.40 -3.42 -11.53
CA ASN A 67 -10.26 -2.62 -12.41
C ASN A 67 -11.32 -3.50 -13.10
N TYR A 68 -10.95 -4.68 -13.61
CA TYR A 68 -11.92 -5.62 -14.16
C TYR A 68 -12.88 -6.17 -13.11
N PHE A 69 -12.39 -6.45 -11.89
CA PHE A 69 -13.24 -6.86 -10.78
C PHE A 69 -14.31 -5.80 -10.47
N PHE A 70 -13.92 -4.54 -10.24
CA PHE A 70 -14.89 -3.50 -9.90
C PHE A 70 -15.87 -3.21 -11.04
N SER A 71 -15.40 -3.20 -12.29
CA SER A 71 -16.28 -3.00 -13.44
C SER A 71 -17.25 -4.18 -13.66
N SER A 72 -16.81 -5.42 -13.47
CA SER A 72 -17.68 -6.60 -13.59
C SER A 72 -18.72 -6.63 -12.47
N LEU A 73 -18.30 -6.35 -11.24
CA LEU A 73 -19.19 -6.26 -10.09
C LEU A 73 -20.23 -5.14 -10.26
N ALA A 74 -19.80 -3.95 -10.67
CA ALA A 74 -20.69 -2.83 -10.92
C ALA A 74 -21.71 -3.16 -12.03
N THR A 75 -21.28 -3.86 -13.07
CA THR A 75 -22.16 -4.29 -14.18
C THR A 75 -23.26 -5.24 -13.69
N VAL A 76 -22.91 -6.28 -12.90
CA VAL A 76 -23.90 -7.24 -12.40
C VAL A 76 -24.81 -6.64 -11.33
N LEU A 77 -24.32 -5.67 -10.54
CA LEU A 77 -25.16 -4.90 -9.61
C LEU A 77 -26.10 -3.94 -10.37
N GLY A 78 -25.65 -3.34 -11.47
CA GLY A 78 -26.51 -2.60 -12.39
C GLY A 78 -27.61 -3.48 -12.99
N LEU A 79 -27.27 -4.72 -13.37
CA LEU A 79 -28.26 -5.71 -13.81
C LEU A 79 -29.29 -6.02 -12.71
N SER A 80 -28.87 -6.09 -11.43
CA SER A 80 -29.81 -6.24 -10.31
C SER A 80 -30.85 -5.11 -10.29
N VAL A 81 -30.42 -3.86 -10.50
CA VAL A 81 -31.33 -2.68 -10.57
C VAL A 81 -32.29 -2.82 -11.76
N THR A 82 -31.79 -3.22 -12.94
CA THR A 82 -32.63 -3.46 -14.12
C THR A 82 -33.73 -4.48 -13.84
N ILE A 83 -33.36 -5.63 -13.27
CA ILE A 83 -34.32 -6.71 -12.98
C ILE A 83 -35.30 -6.28 -11.88
N ALA A 84 -34.85 -5.57 -10.84
CA ALA A 84 -35.74 -5.06 -9.79
C ALA A 84 -36.86 -4.16 -10.36
N ILE A 85 -36.52 -3.30 -11.33
CA ILE A 85 -37.49 -2.45 -12.03
C ILE A 85 -38.44 -3.31 -12.89
N TRP A 86 -37.92 -4.29 -13.63
CA TRP A 86 -38.75 -5.20 -14.43
C TRP A 86 -39.76 -5.99 -13.58
N MET A 87 -39.42 -6.31 -12.32
CA MET A 87 -40.30 -7.02 -11.39
C MET A 87 -41.42 -6.14 -10.78
N THR A 88 -41.40 -4.82 -10.98
CA THR A 88 -42.41 -3.88 -10.44
C THR A 88 -43.70 -3.85 -11.28
N ASN A 89 -43.92 -4.85 -12.14
CA ASN A 89 -45.08 -4.90 -13.01
C ASN A 89 -46.39 -5.23 -12.25
N ASN A 90 -47.34 -4.29 -12.27
CA ASN A 90 -48.68 -4.43 -11.68
C ASN A 90 -49.66 -5.32 -12.47
N ASN A 91 -49.30 -5.73 -13.70
CA ASN A 91 -50.12 -6.66 -14.48
C ASN A 91 -49.98 -8.06 -13.90
N HIS A 92 -50.85 -8.37 -12.95
CA HIS A 92 -50.92 -9.67 -12.29
C HIS A 92 -52.09 -10.46 -12.86
N LYS A 93 -51.79 -11.52 -13.60
CA LYS A 93 -52.84 -12.47 -14.00
C LYS A 93 -53.34 -13.30 -12.80
N ARG A 94 -52.55 -13.40 -11.71
CA ARG A 94 -52.81 -14.29 -10.56
C ARG A 94 -52.22 -13.75 -9.25
N LYS A 95 -52.82 -14.13 -8.11
CA LYS A 95 -52.34 -13.78 -6.74
C LYS A 95 -50.92 -14.30 -6.46
N LYS A 96 -50.59 -15.53 -6.88
CA LYS A 96 -49.24 -16.12 -6.71
C LYS A 96 -48.16 -15.40 -7.52
N ASP A 97 -48.49 -14.87 -8.70
CA ASP A 97 -47.55 -14.10 -9.54
C ASP A 97 -47.14 -12.78 -8.86
N LYS A 98 -48.11 -12.10 -8.23
CA LYS A 98 -47.84 -10.91 -7.41
C LYS A 98 -46.87 -11.21 -6.26
N ILE A 99 -47.08 -12.32 -5.54
CA ILE A 99 -46.24 -12.73 -4.40
C ILE A 99 -44.81 -13.04 -4.88
N TYR A 100 -44.65 -13.82 -5.95
CA TYR A 100 -43.32 -14.13 -6.47
C TYR A 100 -42.58 -12.89 -6.99
N LYS A 101 -43.25 -11.97 -7.69
CA LYS A 101 -42.64 -10.70 -8.11
C LYS A 101 -42.18 -9.84 -6.94
N GLN A 102 -42.99 -9.76 -5.88
CA GLN A 102 -42.63 -9.05 -4.67
C GLN A 102 -41.43 -9.69 -3.96
N LEU A 103 -41.45 -11.02 -3.78
CA LEU A 103 -40.35 -11.77 -3.20
C LEU A 103 -39.06 -11.59 -4.00
N SER A 104 -39.16 -11.70 -5.33
CA SER A 104 -38.05 -11.47 -6.26
C SER A 104 -37.44 -10.09 -6.07
N ARG A 105 -38.26 -9.04 -6.00
CA ARG A 105 -37.78 -7.67 -5.78
C ARG A 105 -37.07 -7.51 -4.44
N THR A 106 -37.67 -8.00 -3.36
CA THR A 106 -37.06 -7.95 -2.02
C THR A 106 -35.74 -8.70 -1.98
N ASN A 107 -35.67 -9.89 -2.59
CA ASN A 107 -34.46 -10.70 -2.63
C ASN A 107 -33.34 -10.06 -3.47
N ILE A 108 -33.69 -9.41 -4.59
CA ILE A 108 -32.72 -8.66 -5.41
C ILE A 108 -32.15 -7.49 -4.60
N PHE A 109 -32.98 -6.67 -3.96
CA PHE A 109 -32.49 -5.56 -3.15
C PHE A 109 -31.67 -6.04 -1.95
N PHE A 110 -32.11 -7.11 -1.29
CA PHE A 110 -31.36 -7.72 -0.20
C PHE A 110 -29.97 -8.17 -0.68
N THR A 111 -29.89 -8.93 -1.77
CA THR A 111 -28.62 -9.39 -2.33
C THR A 111 -27.74 -8.21 -2.78
N PHE A 112 -28.32 -7.21 -3.45
CA PHE A 112 -27.62 -6.00 -3.88
C PHE A 112 -26.96 -5.28 -2.71
N TRP A 113 -27.74 -4.98 -1.65
CA TRP A 113 -27.23 -4.29 -0.47
C TRP A 113 -26.26 -5.15 0.35
N LEU A 114 -26.50 -6.46 0.45
CA LEU A 114 -25.60 -7.39 1.10
C LEU A 114 -24.21 -7.37 0.45
N ILE A 115 -24.16 -7.46 -0.89
CA ILE A 115 -22.91 -7.43 -1.64
C ILE A 115 -22.22 -6.06 -1.51
N LEU A 116 -22.97 -4.96 -1.61
CA LEU A 116 -22.39 -3.63 -1.40
C LEU A 116 -21.82 -3.45 0.01
N MET A 117 -22.54 -3.87 1.05
CA MET A 117 -22.04 -3.81 2.43
C MET A 117 -20.83 -4.72 2.64
N MET A 118 -20.82 -5.91 2.04
CA MET A 118 -19.67 -6.81 2.08
C MET A 118 -18.44 -6.14 1.47
N ILE A 119 -18.57 -5.59 0.26
CA ILE A 119 -17.47 -4.92 -0.44
C ILE A 119 -17.04 -3.64 0.28
N ALA A 120 -17.96 -2.84 0.79
CA ALA A 120 -17.64 -1.67 1.60
C ALA A 120 -16.89 -2.05 2.87
N ARG A 121 -17.28 -3.14 3.53
CA ARG A 121 -16.64 -3.61 4.77
C ARG A 121 -15.26 -4.20 4.50
N PHE A 122 -15.12 -5.12 3.56
CA PHE A 122 -13.81 -5.67 3.19
C PHE A 122 -12.90 -4.60 2.57
N GLY A 123 -13.45 -3.75 1.71
CA GLY A 123 -12.74 -2.67 1.03
C GLY A 123 -12.31 -1.52 1.95
N SER A 124 -12.89 -1.38 3.14
CA SER A 124 -12.42 -0.42 4.15
C SER A 124 -11.55 -1.07 5.21
N ILE A 125 -11.97 -2.23 5.76
CA ILE A 125 -11.24 -2.91 6.83
C ILE A 125 -9.87 -3.37 6.37
N VAL A 126 -9.76 -3.98 5.18
CA VAL A 126 -8.48 -4.51 4.71
C VAL A 126 -7.48 -3.35 4.52
N PRO A 127 -7.81 -2.24 3.83
CA PRO A 127 -6.90 -1.10 3.77
C PRO A 127 -6.58 -0.45 5.11
N PHE A 128 -7.55 -0.21 5.98
CA PHE A 128 -7.28 0.48 7.24
C PHE A 128 -6.54 -0.38 8.27
N ILE A 129 -6.95 -1.63 8.45
CA ILE A 129 -6.41 -2.50 9.51
C ILE A 129 -5.17 -3.24 9.03
N LEU A 130 -5.11 -3.69 7.78
CA LEU A 130 -3.98 -4.48 7.29
C LEU A 130 -2.98 -3.58 6.54
N TYR A 131 -3.39 -2.99 5.42
CA TYR A 131 -2.45 -2.21 4.58
C TYR A 131 -1.96 -0.92 5.24
N GLY A 132 -2.76 -0.31 6.11
CA GLY A 132 -2.43 0.89 6.86
C GLY A 132 -1.65 0.63 8.15
N MET A 133 -1.41 -0.63 8.53
CA MET A 133 -0.66 -0.95 9.74
C MET A 133 0.85 -0.82 9.51
N PRO A 134 1.58 -0.07 10.35
CA PRO A 134 3.04 -0.10 10.33
C PRO A 134 3.54 -1.53 10.54
N GLY A 135 4.41 -2.00 9.66
CA GLY A 135 4.94 -3.36 9.62
C GLY A 135 4.31 -4.23 8.53
N TYR A 136 3.22 -3.81 7.87
CA TYR A 136 2.68 -4.57 6.76
C TYR A 136 3.68 -4.63 5.59
N ASP A 137 3.94 -5.82 5.06
CA ASP A 137 4.91 -6.07 3.99
C ASP A 137 4.40 -7.13 3.02
N ASN A 138 3.15 -6.92 2.58
CA ASN A 138 2.45 -7.80 1.65
C ASN A 138 2.23 -9.23 2.15
N GLN A 139 2.12 -9.45 3.47
CA GLN A 139 1.87 -10.78 4.03
C GLN A 139 0.52 -11.38 3.57
N LEU A 140 -0.45 -10.55 3.19
CA LEU A 140 -1.75 -10.95 2.62
C LEU A 140 -1.94 -10.38 1.20
N ASN A 141 -1.49 -11.13 0.19
CA ASN A 141 -1.74 -10.78 -1.20
C ASN A 141 -3.08 -11.37 -1.69
N LEU A 142 -4.12 -10.53 -1.71
CA LEU A 142 -5.46 -10.91 -2.17
C LEU A 142 -5.51 -11.28 -3.66
N PHE A 143 -4.61 -10.72 -4.48
CA PHE A 143 -4.52 -11.04 -5.89
C PHE A 143 -3.93 -12.44 -6.08
N GLU A 144 -2.75 -12.73 -5.51
CA GLU A 144 -2.09 -14.02 -5.74
C GLU A 144 -2.83 -15.18 -5.06
N GLN A 145 -3.29 -14.99 -3.83
CA GLN A 145 -3.82 -16.09 -3.01
C GLN A 145 -5.33 -16.29 -3.18
N TYR A 146 -6.08 -15.23 -3.54
CA TYR A 146 -7.54 -15.24 -3.50
C TYR A 146 -8.22 -14.73 -4.79
N TRP A 147 -7.51 -14.63 -5.92
CA TRP A 147 -8.08 -14.12 -7.18
C TRP A 147 -9.40 -14.81 -7.57
N LEU A 148 -9.52 -16.12 -7.34
CA LEU A 148 -10.70 -16.89 -7.70
C LEU A 148 -11.96 -16.37 -7.00
N LEU A 149 -11.85 -15.91 -5.75
CA LEU A 149 -12.96 -15.34 -5.00
C LEU A 149 -13.52 -14.10 -5.70
N PHE A 150 -12.65 -13.20 -6.16
CA PHE A 150 -13.03 -11.98 -6.86
C PHE A 150 -13.67 -12.27 -8.22
N VAL A 151 -13.25 -13.35 -8.91
CA VAL A 151 -13.90 -13.79 -10.15
C VAL A 151 -15.29 -14.39 -9.89
N LEU A 152 -15.43 -15.17 -8.82
CA LEU A 152 -16.68 -15.84 -8.49
C LEU A 152 -17.78 -14.90 -8.00
N ILE A 153 -17.44 -13.83 -7.27
CA ILE A 153 -18.45 -12.90 -6.71
C ILE A 153 -19.38 -12.33 -7.81
N PRO A 154 -18.88 -11.70 -8.90
CA PRO A 154 -19.75 -11.20 -9.96
C PRO A 154 -20.56 -12.30 -10.65
N ILE A 155 -19.96 -13.48 -10.86
CA ILE A 155 -20.63 -14.63 -11.49
C ILE A 155 -21.81 -15.11 -10.63
N VAL A 156 -21.62 -15.24 -9.31
CA VAL A 156 -22.66 -15.64 -8.37
C VAL A 156 -23.79 -14.61 -8.35
N VAL A 157 -23.47 -13.31 -8.31
CA VAL A 157 -24.48 -12.24 -8.35
C VAL A 157 -25.28 -12.27 -9.66
N PHE A 158 -24.60 -12.47 -10.80
CA PHE A 158 -25.25 -12.65 -12.10
C PHE A 158 -26.20 -13.86 -12.11
N ALA A 159 -25.72 -15.01 -11.64
CA ALA A 159 -26.52 -16.24 -11.57
C ALA A 159 -27.74 -16.07 -10.66
N GLN A 160 -27.56 -15.43 -9.50
CA GLN A 160 -28.64 -15.15 -8.55
C GLN A 160 -29.73 -14.26 -9.15
N ASN A 161 -29.34 -13.21 -9.86
CA ASN A 161 -30.25 -12.34 -10.59
C ASN A 161 -31.13 -13.12 -11.58
N TRP A 162 -30.54 -14.01 -12.37
CA TRP A 162 -31.27 -14.83 -13.33
C TRP A 162 -32.07 -15.97 -12.71
N PHE A 163 -31.61 -16.54 -11.59
CA PHE A 163 -32.37 -17.52 -10.82
C PHE A 163 -33.72 -16.93 -10.39
N ILE A 164 -33.72 -15.70 -9.90
CA ILE A 164 -34.91 -14.96 -9.49
C ILE A 164 -35.85 -14.71 -10.68
N VAL A 165 -35.31 -14.34 -11.85
CA VAL A 165 -36.11 -14.20 -13.08
C VAL A 165 -36.75 -15.53 -13.49
N ARG A 166 -36.01 -16.64 -13.38
CA ARG A 166 -36.48 -17.98 -13.73
C ARG A 166 -37.61 -18.49 -12.84
N LEU A 167 -37.78 -17.95 -11.62
CA LEU A 167 -38.92 -18.28 -10.77
C LEU A 167 -40.24 -17.83 -11.42
N ILE A 168 -40.22 -16.72 -12.16
CA ILE A 168 -41.42 -16.09 -12.75
C ILE A 168 -41.54 -16.39 -14.25
N TYR A 169 -40.45 -16.29 -15.00
CA TYR A 169 -40.42 -16.43 -16.47
C TYR A 169 -39.53 -17.58 -16.94
N ARG A 170 -39.73 -18.04 -18.19
CA ARG A 170 -38.71 -18.81 -18.92
C ARG A 170 -37.76 -17.82 -19.59
N SER A 171 -36.47 -17.92 -19.29
CA SER A 171 -35.47 -16.91 -19.65
C SER A 171 -34.25 -17.45 -20.40
N GLU A 172 -34.31 -18.68 -20.90
CA GLU A 172 -33.17 -19.46 -21.44
C GLU A 172 -32.23 -18.63 -22.33
N LYS A 173 -32.70 -18.12 -23.47
CA LYS A 173 -31.87 -17.31 -24.40
C LYS A 173 -31.43 -15.95 -23.83
N TRP A 174 -32.23 -15.37 -22.94
CA TRP A 174 -31.97 -14.05 -22.35
C TRP A 174 -30.80 -14.07 -21.36
N ILE A 175 -30.58 -15.20 -20.68
CA ILE A 175 -29.43 -15.37 -19.79
C ILE A 175 -28.15 -15.21 -20.60
N LEU A 176 -27.99 -15.98 -21.70
CA LEU A 176 -26.80 -15.91 -22.54
C LEU A 176 -26.62 -14.52 -23.18
N PHE A 177 -27.70 -13.94 -23.71
CA PHE A 177 -27.66 -12.60 -24.31
C PHE A 177 -27.19 -11.53 -23.31
N SER A 178 -27.75 -11.54 -22.11
CA SER A 178 -27.35 -10.61 -21.06
C SER A 178 -25.94 -10.83 -20.55
N PHE A 179 -25.45 -12.08 -20.55
CA PHE A 179 -24.08 -12.39 -20.16
C PHE A 179 -23.09 -11.73 -21.13
N VAL A 180 -23.32 -11.86 -22.43
CA VAL A 180 -22.51 -11.21 -23.47
C VAL A 180 -22.58 -9.68 -23.34
N ILE A 181 -23.76 -9.11 -23.12
CA ILE A 181 -23.91 -7.67 -22.90
C ILE A 181 -23.15 -7.22 -21.64
N CYS A 182 -23.26 -7.94 -20.53
CA CYS A 182 -22.52 -7.63 -19.31
C CYS A 182 -21.01 -7.69 -19.52
N PHE A 183 -20.53 -8.63 -20.33
CA PHE A 183 -19.12 -8.72 -20.69
C PHE A 183 -18.65 -7.48 -21.46
N VAL A 184 -19.42 -7.04 -22.46
CA VAL A 184 -19.12 -5.81 -23.22
C VAL A 184 -19.15 -4.57 -22.32
N ILE A 185 -20.19 -4.43 -21.49
CA ILE A 185 -20.31 -3.31 -20.54
C ILE A 185 -19.13 -3.30 -19.56
N THR A 186 -18.72 -4.46 -19.05
CA THR A 186 -17.57 -4.58 -18.14
C THR A 186 -16.31 -4.03 -18.77
N PHE A 187 -16.03 -4.39 -20.03
CA PHE A 187 -14.85 -3.90 -20.74
C PHE A 187 -14.91 -2.39 -20.95
N THR A 188 -16.07 -1.87 -21.34
CA THR A 188 -16.30 -0.43 -21.52
C THR A 188 -16.17 0.34 -20.20
N LEU A 189 -16.72 -0.17 -19.09
CA LEU A 189 -16.59 0.47 -17.78
C LEU A 189 -15.14 0.46 -17.30
N LYS A 190 -14.41 -0.63 -17.53
CA LYS A 190 -12.99 -0.73 -17.17
C LYS A 190 -12.16 0.36 -17.84
N THR A 191 -12.44 0.70 -19.09
CA THR A 191 -11.69 1.74 -19.82
C THR A 191 -12.17 3.16 -19.49
N THR A 192 -13.46 3.34 -19.23
CA THR A 192 -14.06 4.69 -19.04
C THR A 192 -14.06 5.17 -17.60
N THR A 193 -14.05 4.28 -16.61
CA THR A 193 -14.19 4.62 -15.19
C THR A 193 -12.93 4.37 -14.35
N SER A 194 -11.84 3.89 -14.97
CA SER A 194 -10.57 3.68 -14.27
C SER A 194 -9.92 5.00 -13.87
N VAL A 195 -9.42 5.08 -12.63
CA VAL A 195 -8.69 6.25 -12.13
C VAL A 195 -7.19 6.09 -12.40
N ASN A 196 -6.53 7.18 -12.77
CA ASN A 196 -5.07 7.20 -12.95
C ASN A 196 -4.36 7.16 -11.58
N GLN A 197 -3.76 6.01 -11.26
CA GLN A 197 -3.01 5.81 -10.01
C GLN A 197 -1.67 6.54 -9.98
N GLU A 198 -1.12 6.93 -11.12
CA GLU A 198 0.18 7.59 -11.21
C GLU A 198 0.16 8.94 -10.48
N ILE A 199 -0.99 9.61 -10.40
CA ILE A 199 -1.11 10.88 -9.67
C ILE A 199 -0.68 10.70 -8.22
N LEU A 200 -1.26 9.74 -7.51
CA LEU A 200 -0.95 9.48 -6.11
C LEU A 200 0.47 8.91 -5.95
N ASN A 201 0.89 8.02 -6.86
CA ASN A 201 2.24 7.47 -6.84
C ASN A 201 3.29 8.58 -6.99
N ASN A 202 3.11 9.50 -7.93
CA ASN A 202 4.03 10.61 -8.18
C ASN A 202 4.10 11.58 -7.00
N VAL A 203 2.96 11.85 -6.34
CA VAL A 203 2.94 12.65 -5.10
C VAL A 203 3.75 11.96 -4.00
N TYR A 204 3.60 10.66 -3.82
CA TYR A 204 4.39 9.89 -2.86
C TYR A 204 5.89 9.85 -3.22
N TYR A 205 6.23 9.65 -4.50
CA TYR A 205 7.63 9.68 -4.95
C TYR A 205 8.27 11.04 -4.73
N LYS A 206 7.56 12.12 -5.05
CA LYS A 206 8.04 13.48 -4.84
C LYS A 206 8.27 13.77 -3.35
N LYS A 207 7.40 13.26 -2.48
CA LYS A 207 7.53 13.39 -1.02
C LYS A 207 8.84 12.79 -0.50
N PHE A 208 9.30 11.68 -1.07
CA PHE A 208 10.52 10.96 -0.65
C PHE A 208 11.67 11.06 -1.67
N GLU A 209 11.62 12.05 -2.56
CA GLU A 209 12.57 12.19 -3.67
C GLU A 209 14.02 12.29 -3.18
N SER A 210 14.26 13.09 -2.13
CA SER A 210 15.60 13.22 -1.53
C SER A 210 16.14 11.89 -1.01
N ASP A 211 15.32 11.11 -0.31
CA ASP A 211 15.70 9.80 0.23
C ASP A 211 16.01 8.82 -0.90
N PHE A 212 15.18 8.79 -1.95
CA PHE A 212 15.33 7.89 -3.08
C PHE A 212 16.55 8.24 -3.92
N ASN A 213 16.78 9.52 -4.18
CA ASN A 213 17.96 9.99 -4.88
C ASN A 213 19.24 9.65 -4.12
N TYR A 214 19.27 9.80 -2.79
CA TYR A 214 20.42 9.39 -1.99
C TYR A 214 20.67 7.89 -2.06
N VAL A 215 19.63 7.06 -1.97
CA VAL A 215 19.74 5.60 -2.16
C VAL A 215 20.35 5.30 -3.52
N ASP A 216 19.77 5.83 -4.60
CA ASP A 216 20.21 5.54 -5.96
C ASP A 216 21.66 6.01 -6.21
N GLN A 217 22.05 7.16 -5.66
CA GLN A 217 23.44 7.63 -5.69
C GLN A 217 24.40 6.69 -4.97
N GLN A 218 24.07 6.21 -3.77
CA GLN A 218 24.94 5.30 -3.02
C GLN A 218 25.01 3.91 -3.67
N ILE A 219 23.91 3.40 -4.21
CA ILE A 219 23.89 2.13 -4.95
C ILE A 219 24.74 2.24 -6.22
N ASN A 220 24.61 3.34 -6.97
CA ASN A 220 25.42 3.56 -8.17
C ASN A 220 26.92 3.73 -7.81
N LYS A 221 27.24 4.48 -6.75
CA LYS A 221 28.62 4.59 -6.23
C LYS A 221 29.18 3.21 -5.89
N ALA A 222 28.40 2.37 -5.20
CA ALA A 222 28.84 1.03 -4.82
C ALA A 222 29.14 0.13 -6.02
N LYS A 223 28.31 0.21 -7.05
CA LYS A 223 28.52 -0.51 -8.31
C LYS A 223 29.77 -0.03 -9.04
N VAL A 224 29.93 1.28 -9.23
CA VAL A 224 31.02 1.86 -10.04
C VAL A 224 32.36 1.83 -9.31
N VAL A 225 32.40 2.19 -8.03
CA VAL A 225 33.65 2.37 -7.27
C VAL A 225 34.09 1.07 -6.60
N TYR A 226 33.14 0.26 -6.12
CA TYR A 226 33.44 -0.93 -5.32
C TYR A 226 33.12 -2.25 -6.05
N GLY A 227 32.46 -2.21 -7.22
CA GLY A 227 32.05 -3.41 -7.93
C GLY A 227 30.96 -4.23 -7.21
N ILE A 228 30.23 -3.60 -6.28
CA ILE A 228 29.20 -4.27 -5.47
C ILE A 228 27.84 -4.09 -6.14
N GLU A 229 27.16 -5.19 -6.44
CA GLU A 229 25.78 -5.19 -6.91
C GLU A 229 24.83 -5.67 -5.80
N PHE A 230 23.90 -4.79 -5.43
CA PHE A 230 22.87 -5.13 -4.46
C PHE A 230 21.69 -5.82 -5.14
N ASN A 231 21.10 -6.80 -4.45
CA ASN A 231 19.84 -7.42 -4.87
C ASN A 231 18.73 -6.36 -4.98
N GLU A 232 17.92 -6.43 -6.04
CA GLU A 232 16.75 -5.56 -6.25
C GLU A 232 15.81 -5.50 -5.03
N ASN A 233 15.61 -6.63 -4.34
CA ASN A 233 14.77 -6.65 -3.15
C ASN A 233 15.36 -5.82 -2.01
N THR A 234 16.69 -5.84 -1.84
CA THR A 234 17.40 -4.99 -0.86
C THR A 234 17.19 -3.51 -1.18
N ILE A 235 17.27 -3.13 -2.45
CA ILE A 235 17.05 -1.75 -2.92
C ILE A 235 15.59 -1.33 -2.69
N LYS A 236 14.62 -2.22 -3.01
CA LYS A 236 13.19 -1.98 -2.77
C LYS A 236 12.90 -1.79 -1.28
N THR A 237 13.50 -2.61 -0.41
CA THR A 237 13.38 -2.47 1.04
C THR A 237 14.01 -1.17 1.56
N LEU A 238 15.16 -0.75 1.02
CA LEU A 238 15.77 0.54 1.38
C LEU A 238 14.90 1.75 1.02
N LYS A 239 14.04 1.64 0.01
CA LYS A 239 13.10 2.71 -0.35
C LYS A 239 11.83 2.68 0.50
N LYS A 240 11.48 1.55 1.12
CA LYS A 240 10.37 1.44 2.07
C LYS A 240 10.76 1.98 3.46
N TRP A 241 9.79 2.51 4.20
CA TRP A 241 10.01 3.08 5.53
C TRP A 241 9.36 2.26 6.63
N HIS A 242 8.05 2.01 6.51
CA HIS A 242 7.22 1.48 7.58
C HIS A 242 6.90 -0.01 7.42
N THR A 243 7.66 -0.74 6.60
CA THR A 243 7.45 -2.18 6.39
C THR A 243 8.28 -3.04 7.33
N GLU A 244 7.82 -4.27 7.61
CA GLU A 244 8.56 -5.21 8.46
C GLU A 244 9.93 -5.58 7.85
N SER A 245 10.07 -5.70 6.52
CA SER A 245 11.39 -5.89 5.90
C SER A 245 12.32 -4.71 6.14
N SER A 246 11.84 -3.47 6.05
CA SER A 246 12.63 -2.27 6.36
C SER A 246 13.12 -2.31 7.81
N PHE A 247 12.23 -2.63 8.76
CA PHE A 247 12.60 -2.73 10.17
C PHE A 247 13.61 -3.86 10.42
N LYS A 248 13.37 -5.05 9.87
CA LYS A 248 14.30 -6.19 9.96
C LYS A 248 15.65 -5.87 9.35
N GLN A 249 15.69 -5.14 8.24
CA GLN A 249 16.93 -4.70 7.62
C GLN A 249 17.73 -3.83 8.60
N VAL A 250 17.13 -2.78 9.19
CA VAL A 250 17.83 -1.93 10.17
C VAL A 250 18.31 -2.73 11.39
N ILE A 251 17.49 -3.64 11.93
CA ILE A 251 17.87 -4.51 13.06
C ILE A 251 19.06 -5.41 12.68
N SER A 252 19.01 -6.01 11.49
CA SER A 252 20.08 -6.88 10.99
C SER A 252 21.39 -6.13 10.78
N LEU A 253 21.33 -4.89 10.30
CA LEU A 253 22.49 -4.02 10.13
C LEU A 253 23.10 -3.69 11.50
N LYS A 254 22.31 -3.21 12.47
CA LYS A 254 22.80 -2.97 13.85
C LYS A 254 23.44 -4.22 14.45
N SER A 255 22.81 -5.38 14.28
CA SER A 255 23.35 -6.66 14.81
C SER A 255 24.63 -7.12 14.11
N ALA A 256 24.85 -6.77 12.85
CA ALA A 256 26.08 -7.12 12.14
C ALA A 256 27.29 -6.44 12.80
N PHE A 257 27.16 -5.17 13.20
CA PHE A 257 28.23 -4.39 13.84
C PHE A 257 28.52 -4.81 15.29
N SER A 258 27.51 -5.28 16.02
CA SER A 258 27.69 -5.69 17.42
C SER A 258 28.42 -7.03 17.57
N LYS A 259 28.37 -7.89 16.55
CA LYS A 259 29.11 -9.16 16.52
C LYS A 259 30.61 -8.93 16.46
N ASP A 260 31.35 -9.83 17.10
CA ASP A 260 32.82 -9.84 17.07
C ASP A 260 33.34 -10.48 15.77
N LYS A 261 32.91 -9.93 14.63
CA LYS A 261 33.27 -10.37 13.29
C LYS A 261 33.40 -9.17 12.37
N LYS A 262 34.26 -9.32 11.37
CA LYS A 262 34.49 -8.34 10.31
C LYS A 262 33.20 -8.11 9.49
N VAL A 263 32.73 -6.86 9.41
CA VAL A 263 31.51 -6.47 8.69
C VAL A 263 31.84 -6.08 7.25
N SER A 264 31.22 -6.71 6.26
CA SER A 264 31.48 -6.48 4.84
C SER A 264 31.10 -5.06 4.35
N LEU A 265 31.77 -4.59 3.30
CA LEU A 265 31.61 -3.24 2.73
C LEU A 265 30.17 -2.94 2.28
N ASP A 266 29.47 -3.91 1.72
CA ASP A 266 28.06 -3.80 1.35
C ASP A 266 27.19 -3.44 2.57
N THR A 267 27.41 -4.11 3.71
CA THR A 267 26.71 -3.88 4.97
C THR A 267 27.05 -2.51 5.57
N ILE A 268 28.31 -2.06 5.44
CA ILE A 268 28.74 -0.72 5.84
C ILE A 268 27.97 0.35 5.05
N ILE A 269 27.91 0.20 3.72
CA ILE A 269 27.18 1.13 2.85
C ILE A 269 25.68 1.15 3.20
N LEU A 270 25.07 0.00 3.43
CA LEU A 270 23.66 -0.08 3.84
C LEU A 270 23.40 0.60 5.20
N GLN A 271 24.28 0.42 6.18
CA GLN A 271 24.19 1.09 7.48
C GLN A 271 24.27 2.61 7.35
N LYS A 272 25.15 3.11 6.48
CA LYS A 272 25.27 4.54 6.17
C LYS A 272 23.97 5.09 5.56
N ILE A 273 23.40 4.40 4.58
CA ILE A 273 22.12 4.78 3.96
C ILE A 273 20.99 4.79 5.00
N ALA A 274 20.94 3.78 5.87
CA ALA A 274 19.92 3.71 6.92
C ALA A 274 19.97 4.90 7.88
N ILE A 275 21.18 5.36 8.25
CA ILE A 275 21.37 6.54 9.11
C ILE A 275 20.98 7.81 8.36
N LYS A 276 21.47 8.00 7.12
CA LYS A 276 21.18 9.20 6.32
C LYS A 276 19.69 9.38 6.13
N ASN A 277 18.99 8.32 5.78
CA ASN A 277 17.56 8.35 5.54
C ASN A 277 16.78 8.13 6.84
N PHE A 278 17.38 8.25 8.02
CA PHE A 278 16.70 8.14 9.31
C PHE A 278 15.71 6.98 9.44
N LYS A 279 16.10 5.78 8.98
CA LYS A 279 15.24 4.60 8.92
C LYS A 279 14.73 4.17 10.30
N GLU A 280 13.51 3.69 10.35
CA GLU A 280 12.89 3.12 11.54
C GLU A 280 13.17 1.63 11.67
N ASN A 281 13.04 1.11 12.90
CA ASN A 281 13.17 -0.30 13.22
C ASN A 281 12.07 -0.80 14.17
N GLY A 282 10.94 -0.10 14.22
CA GLY A 282 9.74 -0.50 14.96
C GLY A 282 9.29 0.48 16.05
N LYS A 283 8.25 0.09 16.81
CA LYS A 283 7.71 0.87 17.93
C LYS A 283 8.46 0.57 19.22
N TYR A 284 8.78 1.62 19.97
CA TYR A 284 9.47 1.54 21.26
C TYR A 284 8.63 2.05 22.42
N PHE A 285 8.69 1.35 23.55
CA PHE A 285 7.95 1.70 24.77
C PHE A 285 8.69 2.72 25.66
N ASN A 286 10.03 2.75 25.63
CA ASN A 286 10.84 3.66 26.44
C ASN A 286 11.58 4.69 25.58
N ARG A 287 11.07 5.92 25.51
CA ARG A 287 11.78 7.01 24.81
C ARG A 287 13.16 7.22 25.46
N ASN A 288 14.17 7.53 24.66
CA ASN A 288 15.55 7.85 25.08
C ASN A 288 16.39 6.73 25.74
N SER A 289 16.00 5.45 25.64
CA SER A 289 16.91 4.36 26.01
C SER A 289 17.96 4.08 24.93
N ILE A 290 19.20 3.82 25.33
CA ILE A 290 20.28 3.39 24.42
C ILE A 290 19.93 2.09 23.68
N ASP A 291 19.15 1.21 24.29
CA ASP A 291 18.69 -0.03 23.67
C ASP A 291 17.82 0.24 22.43
N ASN A 292 17.10 1.36 22.45
CA ASN A 292 16.20 1.80 21.39
C ASN A 292 16.90 2.61 20.30
N TRP A 293 18.21 2.88 20.44
CA TRP A 293 18.99 3.44 19.35
C TRP A 293 18.99 2.47 18.16
N ARG A 294 18.72 2.98 16.96
CA ARG A 294 18.34 2.14 15.83
C ARG A 294 19.53 1.58 15.06
N TYR A 295 20.66 2.27 15.14
CA TYR A 295 21.81 2.04 14.29
C TYR A 295 22.96 1.41 15.09
N ALA A 296 24.01 0.99 14.38
CA ALA A 296 25.26 0.54 15.00
C ALA A 296 25.77 1.58 16.02
N PHE A 297 26.29 1.13 17.16
CA PHE A 297 26.82 2.06 18.15
C PHE A 297 28.18 2.64 17.70
N PRO A 298 28.51 3.89 18.08
CA PRO A 298 29.79 4.51 17.73
C PRO A 298 30.99 3.65 18.12
N LYS A 299 30.95 3.04 19.31
CA LYS A 299 32.00 2.14 19.80
C LYS A 299 32.16 0.88 18.95
N ASP A 300 31.06 0.35 18.40
CA ASP A 300 31.09 -0.85 17.57
C ASP A 300 31.70 -0.52 16.22
N ILE A 301 31.42 0.67 15.69
CA ILE A 301 32.04 1.19 14.45
C ILE A 301 33.54 1.45 14.66
N LEU A 302 33.93 2.04 15.80
CA LEU A 302 35.34 2.24 16.16
C LEU A 302 36.08 0.90 16.20
N ARG A 303 35.50 -0.12 16.85
CA ARG A 303 36.04 -1.48 16.86
C ARG A 303 36.17 -2.05 15.45
N GLN A 304 35.19 -1.82 14.57
CA GLN A 304 35.26 -2.32 13.20
C GLN A 304 36.47 -1.77 12.42
N LEU A 305 36.91 -0.54 12.70
CA LEU A 305 38.12 0.04 12.07
C LEU A 305 39.39 -0.78 12.35
N GLU A 306 39.46 -1.52 13.46
CA GLU A 306 40.61 -2.34 13.81
C GLU A 306 40.77 -3.57 12.89
N PHE A 307 39.68 -4.03 12.24
CA PHE A 307 39.70 -5.16 11.31
C PHE A 307 40.15 -4.79 9.89
N TYR A 308 40.38 -3.51 9.62
CA TYR A 308 40.63 -2.98 8.28
C TYR A 308 41.90 -2.14 8.22
N ASP A 309 42.52 -2.11 7.03
CA ASP A 309 43.59 -1.18 6.74
C ASP A 309 43.05 0.25 6.73
N VAL A 310 43.82 1.20 7.26
CA VAL A 310 43.43 2.62 7.38
C VAL A 310 42.97 3.21 6.04
N ASN A 311 43.66 2.84 4.95
CA ASN A 311 43.39 3.38 3.61
C ASN A 311 42.37 2.56 2.81
N SER A 312 41.81 1.49 3.38
CA SER A 312 40.80 0.65 2.73
C SER A 312 39.49 1.43 2.48
N ASN A 313 38.67 0.93 1.55
CA ASN A 313 37.37 1.53 1.27
C ASN A 313 36.43 1.38 2.47
N GLU A 314 36.56 0.27 3.21
CA GLU A 314 35.81 -0.01 4.43
C GLU A 314 36.11 1.00 5.53
N SER A 315 37.38 1.30 5.80
CA SER A 315 37.75 2.31 6.81
C SER A 315 37.20 3.70 6.46
N LYS A 316 37.24 4.09 5.18
CA LYS A 316 36.67 5.35 4.71
C LYS A 316 35.15 5.39 4.90
N GLU A 317 34.45 4.34 4.50
CA GLU A 317 32.99 4.26 4.62
C GLU A 317 32.53 4.11 6.08
N LEU A 318 33.32 3.48 6.96
CA LEU A 318 33.07 3.43 8.41
C LEU A 318 33.17 4.83 9.05
N LEU A 319 34.09 5.68 8.60
CA LEU A 319 34.18 7.06 9.07
C LEU A 319 33.03 7.92 8.56
N GLU A 320 32.59 7.70 7.32
CA GLU A 320 31.36 8.33 6.82
C GLU A 320 30.13 7.92 7.63
N ILE A 321 30.06 6.69 8.17
CA ILE A 321 29.00 6.32 9.12
C ILE A 321 29.07 7.19 10.40
N ILE A 322 30.26 7.36 11.00
CA ILE A 322 30.41 8.22 12.20
C ILE A 322 29.98 9.66 11.89
N LYS A 323 30.42 10.19 10.74
CA LYS A 323 30.02 11.51 10.27
C LYS A 323 28.51 11.64 10.14
N GLU A 324 27.84 10.69 9.49
CA GLU A 324 26.39 10.70 9.34
C GLU A 324 25.65 10.57 10.69
N GLN A 325 26.23 9.87 11.68
CA GLN A 325 25.67 9.84 13.04
C GLN A 325 25.79 11.19 13.74
N ILE A 326 26.93 11.86 13.62
CA ILE A 326 27.13 13.20 14.20
C ILE A 326 26.20 14.21 13.51
N ASP A 327 26.15 14.21 12.19
CA ASP A 327 25.25 15.08 11.41
C ASP A 327 23.78 14.86 11.78
N LEU A 328 23.38 13.60 11.98
CA LEU A 328 22.04 13.26 12.41
C LEU A 328 21.74 13.83 13.82
N VAL A 329 22.63 13.63 14.80
CA VAL A 329 22.46 14.20 16.15
C VAL A 329 22.47 15.73 16.15
N ASN A 330 23.24 16.33 15.24
CA ASN A 330 23.33 17.78 15.05
C ASN A 330 22.15 18.40 14.28
N THR A 331 21.15 17.59 13.86
CA THR A 331 19.99 18.09 13.11
C THR A 331 19.25 19.17 13.94
N PRO A 332 19.09 20.39 13.40
CA PRO A 332 18.42 21.48 14.12
C PRO A 332 16.94 21.17 14.38
N GLU A 333 16.40 21.75 15.45
CA GLU A 333 14.96 21.75 15.66
C GLU A 333 14.26 22.63 14.62
N ILE A 334 13.22 22.10 13.99
CA ILE A 334 12.38 22.80 13.01
C ILE A 334 11.03 23.07 13.69
N ASP A 335 10.65 24.35 13.77
CA ASP A 335 9.35 24.75 14.29
C ASP A 335 8.23 24.31 13.31
N TRP A 336 7.08 23.90 13.86
CA TRP A 336 5.93 23.45 13.08
C TRP A 336 5.42 24.50 12.08
N LYS A 337 5.66 25.79 12.32
CA LYS A 337 5.34 26.89 11.41
C LYS A 337 6.22 26.93 10.16
N GLU A 338 7.35 26.22 10.16
CA GLU A 338 8.31 26.21 9.05
C GLU A 338 8.28 24.92 8.23
N TYR A 339 7.42 23.96 8.57
CA TYR A 339 7.38 22.65 7.90
C TYR A 339 7.21 22.75 6.39
N ASP A 340 6.47 23.73 5.88
CA ASP A 340 6.28 23.94 4.43
C ASP A 340 7.58 24.30 3.67
N LYS A 341 8.63 24.71 4.38
CA LYS A 341 9.94 25.07 3.81
C LYS A 341 10.94 23.90 3.81
N HIS A 342 10.59 22.78 4.42
CA HIS A 342 11.49 21.65 4.65
C HIS A 342 10.97 20.37 4.01
N THR A 343 11.88 19.46 3.71
CA THR A 343 11.53 18.13 3.24
C THR A 343 10.99 17.27 4.39
N ASP A 344 10.15 16.28 4.05
CA ASP A 344 9.64 15.31 5.03
C ASP A 344 10.76 14.60 5.80
N THR A 345 11.92 14.39 5.17
CA THR A 345 13.09 13.78 5.82
C THR A 345 13.70 14.69 6.86
N GLU A 346 13.85 15.98 6.58
CA GLU A 346 14.37 16.96 7.54
C GLU A 346 13.43 17.10 8.74
N ILE A 347 12.13 17.19 8.50
CA ILE A 347 11.11 17.26 9.56
C ILE A 347 11.16 16.01 10.44
N ARG A 348 11.23 14.81 9.84
CA ARG A 348 11.31 13.54 10.57
C ARG A 348 12.59 13.42 11.39
N LYS A 349 13.74 13.82 10.85
CA LYS A 349 15.00 13.85 11.60
C LYS A 349 14.92 14.81 12.76
N SER A 350 14.45 16.04 12.51
CA SER A 350 14.34 17.07 13.54
C SER A 350 13.49 16.60 14.72
N PHE A 351 12.27 16.12 14.45
CA PHE A 351 11.37 15.57 15.47
C PHE A 351 11.95 14.30 16.12
N GLY A 352 12.46 13.39 15.29
CA GLY A 352 13.00 12.11 15.75
C GLY A 352 14.17 12.27 16.71
N ILE A 353 15.06 13.22 16.43
CA ILE A 353 16.27 13.45 17.22
C ILE A 353 15.96 14.20 18.52
N LYS A 354 14.99 15.12 18.51
CA LYS A 354 14.49 15.77 19.74
C LYS A 354 14.02 14.77 20.80
N TYR A 355 13.39 13.67 20.40
CA TYR A 355 12.72 12.76 21.34
C TYR A 355 13.33 11.36 21.47
N ASN A 356 14.34 11.00 20.66
CA ASN A 356 14.86 9.63 20.62
C ASN A 356 16.37 9.50 20.71
N VAL A 357 17.13 10.59 20.92
CA VAL A 357 18.59 10.49 21.14
C VAL A 357 18.90 10.28 22.62
N PRO A 358 19.49 9.13 23.00
CA PRO A 358 19.94 8.88 24.37
C PRO A 358 21.18 9.70 24.72
N LYS A 359 21.29 10.24 25.94
CA LYS A 359 22.49 10.95 26.42
C LYS A 359 23.77 10.09 26.28
N GLN A 360 23.66 8.81 26.60
CA GLN A 360 24.74 7.82 26.48
C GLN A 360 25.27 7.66 25.05
N LEU A 361 24.46 7.92 24.03
CA LEU A 361 24.91 7.88 22.64
C LEU A 361 25.80 9.10 22.32
N ASN A 362 25.42 10.29 22.79
CA ASN A 362 26.21 11.51 22.58
C ASN A 362 27.59 11.37 23.23
N GLU A 363 27.64 10.87 24.46
CA GLU A 363 28.90 10.59 25.16
C GLU A 363 29.77 9.57 24.39
N GLN A 364 29.16 8.56 23.76
CA GLN A 364 29.90 7.60 22.93
C GLN A 364 30.42 8.25 21.65
N LEU A 365 29.62 9.07 20.97
CA LEU A 365 30.04 9.77 19.76
C LEU A 365 31.20 10.73 20.03
N GLU A 366 31.13 11.48 21.14
CA GLU A 366 32.17 12.42 21.56
C GLU A 366 33.49 11.69 21.83
N LYS A 367 33.46 10.64 22.65
CA LYS A 367 34.64 9.82 22.95
C LYS A 367 35.25 9.16 21.71
N VAL A 368 34.41 8.63 20.82
CA VAL A 368 34.89 8.01 19.57
C VAL A 368 35.52 9.05 18.65
N ARG A 369 34.90 10.23 18.52
CA ARG A 369 35.47 11.33 17.73
C ARG A 369 36.82 11.77 18.28
N GLU A 370 36.91 12.03 19.59
CA GLU A 370 38.17 12.42 20.24
C GLU A 370 39.25 11.34 20.08
N SER A 371 38.88 10.07 20.25
CA SER A 371 39.81 8.95 20.06
C SER A 371 40.36 8.90 18.63
N LEU A 372 39.50 9.10 17.62
CA LEU A 372 39.92 9.10 16.22
C LEU A 372 40.81 10.30 15.88
N MET A 373 40.49 11.48 16.41
CA MET A 373 41.27 12.70 16.21
C MET A 373 42.62 12.69 16.94
N ASN A 374 42.72 11.98 18.07
CA ASN A 374 43.98 11.91 18.84
C ASN A 374 44.86 10.73 18.41
N ASP A 375 44.32 9.75 17.69
CA ASP A 375 45.07 8.63 17.16
C ASP A 375 45.77 9.00 15.84
N LYS A 376 47.10 9.02 15.87
CA LYS A 376 47.95 9.26 14.67
C LYS A 376 47.62 8.34 13.51
N LYS A 377 47.11 7.13 13.78
CA LYS A 377 46.73 6.13 12.76
C LYS A 377 45.54 6.60 11.93
N TYR A 378 44.56 7.26 12.54
CA TYR A 378 43.29 7.63 11.89
C TYR A 378 43.13 9.14 11.62
N TYR A 379 44.01 9.98 12.20
CA TYR A 379 43.94 11.43 12.11
C TYR A 379 43.66 11.98 10.70
N GLU A 380 44.41 11.55 9.69
CA GLU A 380 44.29 12.10 8.33
C GLU A 380 42.91 11.85 7.70
N ILE A 381 42.27 10.74 8.06
CA ILE A 381 40.95 10.37 7.54
C ILE A 381 39.80 10.83 8.44
N SER A 382 40.09 11.20 9.70
CA SER A 382 39.09 11.66 10.68
C SER A 382 39.09 13.17 10.94
N LYS A 383 40.05 13.93 10.41
CA LYS A 383 40.18 15.39 10.65
C LYS A 383 38.95 16.22 10.24
N ASP A 384 38.17 15.72 9.29
CA ASP A 384 36.98 16.39 8.77
C ASP A 384 35.68 15.98 9.52
N LEU A 385 35.79 15.25 10.64
CA LEU A 385 34.64 14.87 11.45
C LEU A 385 34.04 16.11 12.16
N PRO A 386 32.73 16.38 11.98
CA PRO A 386 32.07 17.53 12.58
C PRO A 386 32.06 17.43 14.11
N GLU A 387 31.99 18.58 14.78
CA GLU A 387 31.81 18.66 16.23
C GLU A 387 30.36 18.37 16.62
N LEU A 388 30.15 17.75 17.78
CA LEU A 388 28.82 17.60 18.36
C LEU A 388 28.36 18.95 18.90
N LYS A 389 27.19 19.42 18.44
CA LYS A 389 26.58 20.64 18.98
C LYS A 389 25.97 20.34 20.34
N GLN A 390 26.34 21.12 21.36
CA GLN A 390 25.67 21.08 22.65
C GLN A 390 24.20 21.49 22.46
N ARG A 391 23.27 20.69 22.97
CA ARG A 391 21.85 21.03 23.02
C ARG A 391 21.55 21.57 24.41
N ASP A 392 20.97 22.75 24.47
CA ASP A 392 20.35 23.26 25.69
C ASP A 392 19.21 22.31 26.09
N GLU A 393 19.26 21.77 27.31
CA GLU A 393 18.30 20.77 27.82
C GLU A 393 16.87 21.31 28.00
#